data_AF-A0A480B8G6-F1
#
_entry.id   AF-A0A480B8G6-F1
#
_cell.length_a   1.000
_cell.length_b   1.000
_cell.length_c   1.000
_cell.angle_alpha   90.00
_cell.angle_beta   90.00
_cell.angle_gamma   90.00
#
_symmetry.space_group_name_H-M   'P 1'
#
loop_
_entity.id
_entity.type
_entity.pdbx_description
1 polymer ?
#
loop_
_entity_poly.entity_id
_entity_poly.type
_entity_poly.pdbx_seq_one_letter_code
_entity_poly.pdbx_strand_id
1 'polypeptide(L)'
;MKKGLILLFITMVIASITIYQRYYCEEFHNNIVITAQSHELVDTSIDESISNRILAVYPTKSYYYYLGYDGIGRYDIKNHILDVLEFEIYGDESGPFKTYHPKSKMVVNKKNTLYDFSKEDLDNFEKMLMDSEHNAQYFNKRWYRSGYEATFLDLDNHLIITNDVRGVKNTPTKILIFNVSGFIIIDKETNDIQVYFDESIAGKKSRDSAVSILKHVYGEHLIILNSIDQIGEDEKIVLLQLRDQYISKK
;
A
#
# COMPACT_ATOMS: atom_id res chain seq x y z
N MET A 1 11.39 -49.64 20.92
CA MET A 1 12.22 -48.75 20.06
C MET A 1 11.41 -47.70 19.29
N LYS A 2 10.30 -48.03 18.61
CA LYS A 2 9.52 -47.05 17.81
C LYS A 2 8.97 -45.85 18.58
N LYS A 3 8.47 -46.03 19.82
CA LYS A 3 7.89 -44.95 20.64
C LYS A 3 8.91 -43.90 21.11
N GLY A 4 10.14 -44.32 21.40
CA GLY A 4 11.22 -43.40 21.82
C GLY A 4 11.75 -42.55 20.67
N LEU A 5 11.78 -43.10 19.45
CA LEU A 5 12.19 -42.37 18.25
C LEU A 5 11.19 -41.26 17.87
N ILE A 6 9.89 -41.55 18.03
CA ILE A 6 8.81 -40.57 17.81
C ILE A 6 8.92 -39.41 18.81
N LEU A 7 9.20 -39.72 20.08
CA LEU A 7 9.35 -38.68 21.11
C LEU A 7 10.55 -37.77 20.84
N LEU A 8 11.66 -38.33 20.37
CA LEU A 8 12.89 -37.59 20.03
C LEU A 8 12.70 -36.71 18.79
N PHE A 9 11.89 -37.15 17.83
CA PHE A 9 11.53 -36.35 16.67
C PHE A 9 10.62 -35.17 17.04
N ILE A 10 9.63 -35.40 17.92
CA ILE A 10 8.74 -34.34 18.41
C ILE A 10 9.54 -33.29 19.20
N THR A 11 10.47 -33.69 20.06
CA THR A 11 11.31 -32.73 20.79
C THR A 11 12.24 -31.95 19.88
N MET A 12 12.80 -32.55 18.83
CA MET A 12 13.56 -31.82 17.82
C MET A 12 12.68 -30.82 17.06
N VAL A 13 11.46 -31.20 16.65
CA VAL A 13 10.54 -30.28 15.93
C VAL A 13 10.14 -29.11 16.82
N ILE A 14 9.80 -29.37 18.09
CA ILE A 14 9.49 -28.31 19.06
C ILE A 14 10.71 -27.41 19.28
N ALA A 15 11.90 -27.97 19.52
CA ALA A 15 13.12 -27.18 19.66
C ALA A 15 13.44 -26.36 18.40
N SER A 16 13.19 -26.91 17.21
CA SER A 16 13.37 -26.20 15.93
C SER A 16 12.37 -25.05 15.78
N ILE A 17 11.10 -25.25 16.16
CA ILE A 17 10.08 -24.21 16.17
C ILE A 17 10.40 -23.15 17.22
N THR A 18 10.82 -23.53 18.42
CA THR A 18 11.22 -22.59 19.48
C THR A 18 12.47 -21.81 19.06
N ILE A 19 13.48 -22.45 18.45
CA ILE A 19 14.67 -21.78 17.94
C ILE A 19 14.31 -20.89 16.74
N TYR A 20 13.39 -21.30 15.87
CA TYR A 20 12.89 -20.49 14.77
C TYR A 20 12.12 -19.27 15.28
N GLN A 21 11.18 -19.44 16.20
CA GLN A 21 10.49 -18.34 16.89
C GLN A 21 11.47 -17.46 17.67
N ARG A 22 12.55 -18.02 18.21
CA ARG A 22 13.54 -17.24 18.94
C ARG A 22 14.47 -16.45 18.01
N TYR A 23 14.96 -17.06 16.94
CA TYR A 23 15.86 -16.38 15.99
C TYR A 23 15.14 -15.48 14.97
N TYR A 24 13.88 -15.78 14.64
CA TYR A 24 13.08 -15.02 13.69
C TYR A 24 11.92 -14.24 14.35
N CYS A 25 11.62 -14.45 15.64
CA CYS A 25 10.66 -13.63 16.40
C CYS A 25 11.22 -13.00 17.71
N GLU A 26 12.52 -13.08 18.05
CA GLU A 26 13.07 -12.20 19.10
C GLU A 26 13.16 -10.75 18.57
N GLU A 27 12.26 -9.92 19.11
CA GLU A 27 12.27 -8.45 19.19
C GLU A 27 11.96 -7.63 17.92
N PHE A 28 11.10 -8.11 17.03
CA PHE A 28 10.43 -7.17 16.10
C PHE A 28 9.31 -6.45 16.84
N HIS A 29 9.64 -5.32 17.47
CA HIS A 29 8.72 -4.22 17.79
C HIS A 29 7.33 -4.63 18.26
N ASN A 30 7.23 -5.51 19.28
CA ASN A 30 5.94 -5.97 19.82
C ASN A 30 5.00 -4.82 20.24
N ASN A 31 5.53 -3.61 20.38
CA ASN A 31 4.78 -2.43 20.76
C ASN A 31 4.23 -1.66 19.54
N ILE A 32 4.73 -1.89 18.33
CA ILE A 32 4.24 -1.21 17.12
C ILE A 32 3.25 -2.12 16.42
N VAL A 33 2.02 -1.66 16.27
CA VAL A 33 0.91 -2.44 15.71
C VAL A 33 0.18 -1.67 14.62
N ILE A 34 -0.33 -2.39 13.64
CA ILE A 34 -1.29 -1.84 12.67
C ILE A 34 -2.68 -2.31 13.09
N THR A 35 -3.59 -1.38 13.37
CA THR A 35 -4.95 -1.74 13.79
C THR A 35 -5.73 -2.36 12.63
N ALA A 36 -6.45 -3.44 12.90
CA ALA A 36 -7.15 -4.17 11.84
C ALA A 36 -8.33 -3.41 11.21
N GLN A 37 -8.87 -2.39 11.89
CA GLN A 37 -10.06 -1.65 11.43
C GLN A 37 -9.72 -0.31 10.77
N SER A 38 -8.85 0.49 11.38
CA SER A 38 -8.43 1.79 10.83
C SER A 38 -7.17 1.71 9.97
N HIS A 39 -6.44 0.58 9.99
CA HIS A 39 -5.09 0.46 9.44
C HIS A 39 -4.15 1.53 10.01
N GLU A 40 -4.39 1.92 11.26
CA GLU A 40 -3.61 2.93 11.97
C GLU A 40 -2.34 2.28 12.51
N LEU A 41 -1.21 2.96 12.36
CA LEU A 41 0.06 2.55 12.96
C LEU A 41 0.17 3.15 14.35
N VAL A 42 0.25 2.31 15.38
CA VAL A 42 0.20 2.71 16.78
C VAL A 42 1.43 2.19 17.51
N ASP A 43 2.07 3.06 18.30
CA ASP A 43 2.99 2.66 19.35
C ASP A 43 2.21 2.43 20.65
N THR A 44 1.95 1.17 20.96
CA THR A 44 1.24 0.72 22.16
C THR A 44 2.04 0.90 23.45
N SER A 45 3.35 1.15 23.40
CA SER A 45 4.15 1.39 24.60
C SER A 45 3.87 2.77 25.21
N ILE A 46 3.51 3.73 24.37
CA ILE A 46 3.11 5.08 24.76
C ILE A 46 1.63 5.36 24.45
N ASP A 47 0.92 4.42 23.84
CA ASP A 47 -0.48 4.54 23.43
C ASP A 47 -0.71 5.74 22.51
N GLU A 48 0.10 5.84 21.45
CA GLU A 48 0.01 6.93 20.47
C GLU A 48 -0.01 6.45 19.02
N SER A 49 -0.81 7.16 18.23
CA SER A 49 -0.87 7.00 16.78
C SER A 49 0.32 7.66 16.10
N ILE A 50 1.07 6.87 15.33
CA ILE A 50 2.16 7.31 14.47
C ILE A 50 1.61 7.80 13.13
N SER A 51 0.66 7.05 12.54
CA SER A 51 -0.02 7.42 11.30
C SER A 51 -1.42 6.81 11.24
N ASN A 52 -2.38 7.55 10.68
CA ASN A 52 -3.81 7.22 10.73
C ASN A 52 -4.23 6.05 9.84
N ARG A 53 -3.58 5.87 8.68
CA ARG A 53 -3.99 4.88 7.68
C ARG A 53 -2.82 4.48 6.80
N ILE A 54 -2.34 3.26 6.98
CA ILE A 54 -1.10 2.75 6.41
C ILE A 54 -1.31 2.19 5.01
N LEU A 55 -0.36 2.51 4.14
CA LEU A 55 -0.27 2.03 2.76
C LEU A 55 0.94 1.12 2.55
N ALA A 56 2.05 1.39 3.24
CA ALA A 56 3.27 0.59 3.22
C ALA A 56 4.01 0.71 4.55
N VAL A 57 4.75 -0.32 4.96
CA VAL A 57 5.66 -0.26 6.11
C VAL A 57 6.92 -1.06 5.84
N TYR A 58 7.99 -0.71 6.54
CA TYR A 58 9.23 -1.47 6.54
C TYR A 58 9.91 -1.37 7.91
N PRO A 59 9.85 -2.43 8.74
CA PRO A 59 10.53 -2.45 10.01
C PRO A 59 12.03 -2.74 9.87
N THR A 60 12.85 -2.03 10.63
CA THR A 60 14.28 -2.34 10.85
C THR A 60 14.51 -2.64 12.33
N LYS A 61 15.75 -2.88 12.78
CA LYS A 61 16.01 -3.11 14.22
C LYS A 61 15.65 -1.91 15.11
N SER A 62 15.79 -0.68 14.61
CA SER A 62 15.66 0.53 15.43
C SER A 62 14.54 1.48 14.97
N TYR A 63 14.12 1.34 13.72
CA TYR A 63 13.19 2.26 13.09
C TYR A 63 12.03 1.52 12.42
N TYR A 64 10.89 2.20 12.37
CA TYR A 64 9.74 1.84 11.57
C TYR A 64 9.58 2.86 10.44
N TYR A 65 9.69 2.43 9.20
CA TYR A 65 9.41 3.28 8.05
C TYR A 65 7.97 3.03 7.61
N TYR A 66 7.27 4.08 7.20
CA TYR A 66 5.89 3.96 6.73
C TYR A 66 5.56 4.96 5.63
N LEU A 67 4.57 4.58 4.81
CA LEU A 67 3.76 5.45 3.98
C LEU A 67 2.31 5.34 4.47
N GLY A 68 1.71 6.48 4.79
CA GLY A 68 0.31 6.60 5.17
C GLY A 68 -0.40 7.68 4.37
N TYR A 69 -1.70 7.85 4.61
CA TYR A 69 -2.50 8.90 3.98
C TYR A 69 -2.10 10.31 4.43
N ASP A 70 -1.38 10.40 5.54
CA ASP A 70 -0.88 11.58 6.22
C ASP A 70 0.59 11.91 5.91
N GLY A 71 1.28 11.04 5.15
CA GLY A 71 2.62 11.30 4.65
C GLY A 71 3.54 10.09 4.66
N ILE A 72 4.83 10.37 4.57
CA ILE A 72 5.90 9.37 4.65
C ILE A 72 6.83 9.70 5.81
N GLY A 73 7.20 8.69 6.59
CA GLY A 73 7.94 8.94 7.82
C GLY A 73 8.75 7.78 8.33
N ARG A 74 9.65 8.13 9.23
CA ARG A 74 10.49 7.22 10.00
C ARG A 74 10.23 7.44 11.48
N TYR A 75 9.88 6.38 12.17
CA TYR A 75 9.67 6.35 13.61
C TYR A 75 10.83 5.67 14.32
N ASP A 76 11.50 6.38 15.23
CA ASP A 76 12.46 5.83 16.19
C ASP A 76 11.70 5.24 17.38
N ILE A 77 11.73 3.91 17.46
CA ILE A 77 10.90 3.13 18.38
C ILE A 77 11.41 3.22 19.81
N LYS A 78 12.71 3.41 19.98
CA LYS A 78 13.32 3.50 21.31
C LYS A 78 13.12 4.87 21.93
N ASN A 79 13.24 5.92 21.11
CA ASN A 79 13.23 7.30 21.59
C ASN A 79 11.88 8.00 21.37
N HIS A 80 10.92 7.32 20.72
CA HIS A 80 9.61 7.86 20.34
C HIS A 80 9.74 9.16 19.52
N ILE A 81 10.63 9.16 18.53
CA ILE A 81 10.86 10.30 17.64
C ILE A 81 10.26 10.00 16.28
N LEU A 82 9.39 10.88 15.79
CA LEU A 82 8.80 10.78 14.46
C LEU A 82 9.42 11.84 13.54
N ASP A 83 10.21 11.42 12.56
CA ASP A 83 10.59 12.26 11.43
C ASP A 83 9.60 12.04 10.29
N VAL A 84 8.84 13.06 9.89
CA VAL A 84 7.74 12.91 8.93
C VAL A 84 7.73 14.03 7.90
N LEU A 85 7.57 13.66 6.63
CA LEU A 85 7.14 14.57 5.58
C LEU A 85 5.63 14.41 5.41
N GLU A 86 4.90 15.41 5.89
CA GLU A 86 3.44 15.42 5.85
C GLU A 86 2.95 15.82 4.47
N PHE A 87 2.11 14.98 3.87
CA PHE A 87 1.31 15.32 2.71
C PHE A 87 0.00 14.57 2.79
N GLU A 88 -1.03 15.16 2.18
CA GLU A 88 -2.35 14.54 2.12
C GLU A 88 -2.44 13.72 0.85
N ILE A 89 -2.73 12.43 1.02
CA ILE A 89 -3.18 11.62 -0.10
C ILE A 89 -4.69 11.85 -0.30
N TYR A 90 -5.05 12.46 -1.43
CA TYR A 90 -6.44 12.74 -1.80
C TYR A 90 -6.92 11.75 -2.88
N GLY A 91 -8.22 11.75 -3.17
CA GLY A 91 -8.83 10.83 -4.13
C GLY A 91 -9.81 9.83 -3.52
N ASP A 92 -9.97 9.84 -2.20
CA ASP A 92 -11.14 9.32 -1.53
C ASP A 92 -12.00 10.45 -0.94
N GLU A 93 -13.29 10.19 -0.72
CA GLU A 93 -14.24 11.18 -0.19
C GLU A 93 -14.09 11.38 1.32
N SER A 94 -13.09 10.74 1.93
CA SER A 94 -12.82 10.77 3.37
C SER A 94 -12.36 12.15 3.85
N GLY A 95 -11.90 12.99 2.92
CA GLY A 95 -11.35 14.30 3.22
C GLY A 95 -9.93 14.22 3.80
N PRO A 96 -9.37 15.35 4.25
CA PRO A 96 -7.97 15.43 4.67
C PRO A 96 -7.66 14.57 5.89
N PHE A 97 -6.77 13.59 5.72
CA PHE A 97 -6.12 12.86 6.81
C PHE A 97 -4.94 13.68 7.36
N LYS A 98 -5.23 14.80 8.02
CA LYS A 98 -4.19 15.55 8.73
C LYS A 98 -3.94 14.94 10.09
N THR A 99 -2.71 14.53 10.35
CA THR A 99 -2.27 14.25 11.71
C THR A 99 -2.02 15.55 12.47
N TYR A 100 -2.59 15.63 13.68
CA TYR A 100 -2.46 16.79 14.56
C TYR A 100 -1.83 16.32 15.87
N HIS A 101 -0.58 16.74 16.12
CA HIS A 101 0.25 16.25 17.24
C HIS A 101 0.55 17.28 18.34
N PRO A 102 -0.34 18.22 18.73
CA PRO A 102 0.02 19.29 19.68
C PRO A 102 0.28 18.81 21.12
N LYS A 103 0.00 17.53 21.42
CA LYS A 103 0.11 16.92 22.76
C LYS A 103 0.65 15.49 22.71
N SER A 104 1.38 15.18 21.64
CA SER A 104 2.00 13.86 21.47
C SER A 104 3.09 13.66 22.51
N LYS A 105 3.16 12.45 23.08
CA LYS A 105 4.26 11.91 23.86
C LYS A 105 5.48 11.65 22.98
N MET A 106 5.30 11.57 21.65
CA MET A 106 6.37 11.53 20.67
C MET A 106 6.97 12.92 20.42
N VAL A 107 8.26 12.95 20.09
CA VAL A 107 8.90 14.14 19.52
C VAL A 107 8.69 14.11 18.01
N VAL A 108 7.89 15.05 17.49
CA VAL A 108 7.57 15.11 16.05
C VAL A 108 8.42 16.16 15.34
N ASN A 109 9.27 15.69 14.43
CA ASN A 109 10.14 16.47 13.57
C ASN A 109 9.56 16.52 12.15
N LYS A 110 8.91 17.64 11.81
CA LYS A 110 8.37 17.84 10.46
C LYS A 110 9.49 18.16 9.47
N LYS A 111 9.48 17.46 8.35
CA LYS A 111 10.33 17.68 7.18
C LYS A 111 9.56 18.46 6.13
N ASN A 112 10.26 19.25 5.34
CA ASN A 112 9.68 20.02 4.24
C ASN A 112 9.85 19.30 2.89
N THR A 113 10.86 18.45 2.78
CA THR A 113 11.15 17.67 1.56
C THR A 113 11.79 16.33 1.90
N LEU A 114 11.74 15.38 0.96
CA LEU A 114 12.43 14.10 1.06
C LEU A 114 13.95 14.28 1.27
N TYR A 115 14.54 15.36 0.74
CA TYR A 115 15.97 15.64 0.92
C TYR A 115 16.37 16.04 2.36
N ASP A 116 15.40 16.30 3.24
CA ASP A 116 15.68 16.54 4.67
C ASP A 116 15.93 15.24 5.44
N PHE A 117 15.69 14.07 4.83
CA PHE A 117 16.02 12.77 5.37
C PHE A 117 17.44 12.35 5.00
N SER A 118 18.03 11.44 5.78
CA SER A 118 19.34 10.89 5.45
C SER A 118 19.28 10.00 4.22
N LYS A 119 20.43 9.77 3.58
CA LYS A 119 20.51 8.81 2.46
C LYS A 119 20.04 7.41 2.85
N GLU A 120 20.36 6.96 4.07
CA GLU A 120 19.92 5.67 4.58
C GLU A 120 18.39 5.60 4.70
N ASP A 121 17.76 6.68 5.16
CA ASP A 121 16.30 6.76 5.25
C ASP A 121 15.66 6.69 3.86
N LEU A 122 16.22 7.41 2.88
CA LEU A 122 15.77 7.37 1.48
C LEU A 122 15.89 5.96 0.88
N ASP A 123 17.02 5.28 1.12
CA ASP A 123 17.22 3.90 0.68
C ASP A 123 16.20 2.94 1.33
N ASN A 124 15.85 3.17 2.61
CA ASN A 124 14.86 2.37 3.31
C ASN A 124 13.41 2.68 2.88
N PHE A 125 13.09 3.91 2.49
CA PHE A 125 11.83 4.23 1.82
C PHE A 125 11.70 3.52 0.47
N GLU A 126 12.77 3.45 -0.32
CA GLU A 126 12.75 2.70 -1.58
C GLU A 126 12.58 1.19 -1.32
N LYS A 127 13.27 0.63 -0.32
CA LYS A 127 13.06 -0.79 0.09
C LYS A 127 11.63 -1.04 0.54
N MET A 128 11.04 -0.13 1.31
CA MET A 128 9.65 -0.22 1.74
C MET A 128 8.68 -0.31 0.57
N LEU A 129 8.86 0.52 -0.47
CA LEU A 129 8.00 0.47 -1.65
C LEU A 129 8.27 -0.77 -2.51
N MET A 130 9.52 -1.23 -2.57
CA MET A 130 9.90 -2.46 -3.28
C MET A 130 9.49 -3.74 -2.55
N ASP A 131 9.12 -3.64 -1.27
CA ASP A 131 8.65 -4.79 -0.50
C ASP A 131 7.33 -5.31 -1.07
N SER A 132 7.33 -6.59 -1.44
CA SER A 132 6.19 -7.27 -2.05
C SER A 132 5.29 -7.97 -1.02
N GLU A 133 5.60 -7.82 0.28
CA GLU A 133 4.73 -8.30 1.34
C GLU A 133 3.28 -7.81 1.15
N HIS A 134 2.33 -8.66 1.54
CA HIS A 134 0.90 -8.42 1.37
C HIS A 134 0.45 -8.14 -0.09
N ASN A 135 1.24 -8.54 -1.08
CA ASN A 135 1.04 -8.27 -2.51
C ASN A 135 1.15 -6.80 -2.89
N ALA A 136 1.91 -6.01 -2.12
CA ALA A 136 2.31 -4.68 -2.53
C ALA A 136 3.12 -4.74 -3.83
N GLN A 137 3.00 -3.70 -4.65
CA GLN A 137 3.71 -3.63 -5.93
C GLN A 137 4.07 -2.19 -6.26
N TYR A 138 5.33 -1.98 -6.67
CA TYR A 138 5.85 -0.68 -7.06
C TYR A 138 6.28 -0.69 -8.52
N PHE A 139 5.77 0.26 -9.30
CA PHE A 139 5.94 0.29 -10.74
C PHE A 139 6.52 1.63 -11.19
N ASN A 140 7.56 1.54 -12.02
CA ASN A 140 8.17 2.69 -12.70
C ASN A 140 8.51 3.87 -11.78
N LYS A 141 8.89 3.58 -10.53
CA LYS A 141 9.24 4.57 -9.50
C LYS A 141 8.17 5.63 -9.19
N ARG A 142 6.90 5.34 -9.49
CA ARG A 142 5.79 6.30 -9.37
C ARG A 142 4.49 5.66 -8.88
N TRP A 143 4.13 4.54 -9.47
CA TRP A 143 2.83 3.92 -9.23
C TRP A 143 2.95 2.86 -8.14
N TYR A 144 2.05 2.88 -7.17
CA TYR A 144 2.11 1.96 -6.04
C TYR A 144 0.78 1.29 -5.76
N ARG A 145 0.78 -0.02 -5.67
CA ARG A 145 -0.32 -0.80 -5.11
C ARG A 145 0.01 -1.10 -3.66
N SER A 146 -0.86 -0.64 -2.75
CA SER A 146 -0.73 -0.93 -1.33
C SER A 146 -0.90 -2.41 -1.02
N GLY A 147 -0.12 -2.89 -0.05
CA GLY A 147 -0.29 -4.22 0.56
C GLY A 147 -1.33 -4.24 1.69
N TYR A 148 -1.62 -3.09 2.29
CA TYR A 148 -2.52 -2.98 3.44
C TYR A 148 -3.95 -2.62 3.03
N GLU A 149 -4.11 -1.89 1.93
CA GLU A 149 -5.40 -1.50 1.41
C GLU A 149 -5.56 -1.90 -0.06
N ALA A 150 -6.81 -1.96 -0.53
CA ALA A 150 -7.11 -2.16 -1.95
C ALA A 150 -6.84 -0.89 -2.78
N THR A 151 -5.76 -0.17 -2.48
CA THR A 151 -5.47 1.17 -2.98
C THR A 151 -4.35 1.14 -4.01
N PHE A 152 -4.56 1.84 -5.12
CA PHE A 152 -3.55 2.14 -6.13
C PHE A 152 -3.29 3.64 -6.18
N LEU A 153 -2.03 4.02 -6.14
CA LEU A 153 -1.57 5.39 -5.95
C LEU A 153 -0.70 5.86 -7.10
N ASP A 154 -0.78 7.16 -7.37
CA ASP A 154 0.28 7.96 -7.98
C ASP A 154 1.06 8.65 -6.87
N LEU A 155 2.30 8.22 -6.62
CA LEU A 155 3.14 8.79 -5.55
C LEU A 155 3.59 10.21 -5.88
N ASP A 156 3.78 10.57 -7.16
CA ASP A 156 4.25 11.91 -7.54
C ASP A 156 3.18 12.97 -7.28
N ASN A 157 1.92 12.59 -7.50
CA ASN A 157 0.77 13.48 -7.29
C ASN A 157 0.12 13.32 -5.90
N HIS A 158 0.63 12.41 -5.06
CA HIS A 158 0.00 12.00 -3.81
C HIS A 158 -1.51 11.69 -3.98
N LEU A 159 -1.85 10.92 -5.02
CA LEU A 159 -3.23 10.73 -5.46
C LEU A 159 -3.63 9.26 -5.44
N ILE A 160 -4.81 8.96 -4.91
CA ILE A 160 -5.49 7.67 -5.07
C ILE A 160 -6.11 7.60 -6.47
N ILE A 161 -5.62 6.66 -7.28
CA ILE A 161 -6.21 6.32 -8.57
C ILE A 161 -7.47 5.48 -8.38
N THR A 162 -7.43 4.56 -7.42
CA THR A 162 -8.59 3.77 -6.99
C THR A 162 -8.32 3.13 -5.63
N ASN A 163 -9.36 2.99 -4.81
CA ASN A 163 -9.36 2.26 -3.53
C ASN A 163 -10.12 0.91 -3.62
N ASP A 164 -10.36 0.44 -4.85
CA ASP A 164 -11.11 -0.78 -5.13
C ASP A 164 -10.34 -1.77 -6.03
N VAL A 165 -9.03 -1.81 -5.88
CA VAL A 165 -8.17 -2.75 -6.60
C VAL A 165 -8.55 -4.18 -6.25
N ARG A 166 -8.80 -5.01 -7.27
CA ARG A 166 -9.04 -6.46 -7.14
C ARG A 166 -8.04 -7.29 -7.92
N GLY A 167 -7.36 -6.69 -8.89
CA GLY A 167 -6.26 -7.32 -9.61
C GLY A 167 -5.39 -6.27 -10.28
N VAL A 168 -4.10 -6.55 -10.37
CA VAL A 168 -3.14 -5.71 -11.10
C VAL A 168 -2.22 -6.61 -11.90
N LYS A 169 -2.01 -6.26 -13.17
CA LYS A 169 -1.03 -6.88 -14.04
C LYS A 169 -0.08 -5.81 -14.57
N ASN A 170 1.21 -6.04 -14.33
CA ASN A 170 2.29 -5.27 -14.93
C ASN A 170 2.65 -5.87 -16.29
N THR A 171 2.61 -5.09 -17.36
CA THR A 171 3.16 -5.43 -18.68
C THR A 171 4.43 -4.60 -18.91
N PRO A 172 5.20 -4.78 -20.01
CA PRO A 172 6.34 -3.90 -20.29
C PRO A 172 5.93 -2.42 -20.35
N THR A 173 4.88 -2.09 -21.09
CA THR A 173 4.48 -0.70 -21.39
C THR A 173 3.35 -0.17 -20.52
N LYS A 174 2.53 -1.04 -19.91
CA LYS A 174 1.29 -0.63 -19.22
C LYS A 174 1.12 -1.30 -17.86
N ILE A 175 0.30 -0.67 -17.03
CA ILE A 175 -0.24 -1.24 -15.80
C ILE A 175 -1.74 -1.43 -16.01
N LEU A 176 -2.19 -2.67 -15.89
CA LEU A 176 -3.58 -3.06 -16.10
C LEU A 176 -4.22 -3.36 -14.75
N ILE A 177 -5.27 -2.63 -14.42
CA ILE A 177 -5.89 -2.68 -13.10
C ILE A 177 -7.35 -3.07 -13.27
N PHE A 178 -7.74 -4.15 -12.61
CA PHE A 178 -9.13 -4.48 -12.38
C PHE A 178 -9.60 -3.80 -11.09
N ASN A 179 -10.48 -2.81 -11.28
CA ASN A 179 -11.25 -2.15 -10.25
C ASN A 179 -12.64 -2.84 -10.19
N VAL A 180 -13.21 -3.05 -9.02
CA VAL A 180 -14.56 -3.66 -8.92
C VAL A 180 -15.66 -2.89 -9.71
N SER A 181 -15.42 -1.62 -10.05
CA SER A 181 -16.29 -0.81 -10.91
C SER A 181 -15.90 -0.79 -12.39
N GLY A 182 -14.79 -1.43 -12.78
CA GLY A 182 -14.36 -1.55 -14.17
C GLY A 182 -12.85 -1.72 -14.35
N PHE A 183 -12.29 -1.11 -15.39
CA PHE A 183 -10.89 -1.26 -15.74
C PHE A 183 -10.17 0.08 -15.80
N ILE A 184 -8.92 0.08 -15.33
CA ILE A 184 -8.01 1.21 -15.42
C ILE A 184 -6.73 0.73 -16.10
N ILE A 185 -6.27 1.46 -17.09
CA ILE A 185 -5.07 1.16 -17.87
C ILE A 185 -4.18 2.39 -17.79
N ILE A 186 -2.94 2.20 -17.32
CA ILE A 186 -1.96 3.28 -17.22
C ILE A 186 -0.83 2.97 -18.18
N ASP A 187 -0.57 3.88 -19.12
CA ASP A 187 0.63 3.82 -19.94
C ASP A 187 1.83 4.37 -19.16
N LYS A 188 2.93 3.62 -19.11
CA LYS A 188 4.09 4.01 -18.29
C LYS A 188 4.99 5.03 -18.95
N GLU A 189 4.91 5.16 -20.27
CA GLU A 189 5.72 6.11 -21.04
C GLU A 189 5.01 7.45 -21.11
N THR A 190 3.73 7.46 -21.51
CA THR A 190 2.97 8.71 -21.67
C THR A 190 2.30 9.17 -20.39
N ASN A 191 2.13 8.27 -19.40
CA ASN A 191 1.29 8.48 -18.21
C ASN A 191 -0.19 8.71 -18.53
N ASP A 192 -0.64 8.35 -19.74
CA ASP A 192 -2.05 8.35 -20.08
C ASP A 192 -2.79 7.31 -19.24
N ILE A 193 -3.94 7.70 -18.72
CA ILE A 193 -4.83 6.85 -17.95
C ILE A 193 -6.12 6.66 -18.75
N GLN A 194 -6.41 5.42 -19.09
CA GLN A 194 -7.69 5.04 -19.69
C GLN A 194 -8.57 4.39 -18.62
N VAL A 195 -9.82 4.83 -18.53
CA VAL A 195 -10.80 4.28 -17.59
C VAL A 195 -12.03 3.79 -18.33
N TYR A 196 -12.43 2.56 -18.07
CA TYR A 196 -13.72 2.01 -18.49
C TYR A 196 -14.49 1.61 -17.23
N PHE A 197 -15.61 2.27 -16.95
CA PHE A 197 -16.45 1.93 -15.80
C PHE A 197 -17.81 1.44 -16.25
N ASP A 198 -18.20 0.29 -15.73
CA ASP A 198 -19.44 -0.39 -16.06
C ASP A 198 -19.87 -1.25 -14.88
N GLU A 199 -21.04 -0.92 -14.31
CA GLU A 199 -21.64 -1.63 -13.19
C GLU A 199 -21.83 -3.12 -13.45
N SER A 200 -22.01 -3.52 -14.71
CA SER A 200 -22.20 -4.91 -15.10
C SER A 200 -20.94 -5.77 -14.93
N ILE A 201 -19.75 -5.18 -14.78
CA ILE A 201 -18.50 -5.92 -14.65
C ILE A 201 -18.44 -6.72 -13.35
N ALA A 202 -18.68 -6.07 -12.22
CA ALA A 202 -18.66 -6.74 -10.90
C ALA A 202 -19.64 -6.13 -9.89
N GLY A 203 -20.66 -5.39 -10.35
CA GLY A 203 -21.82 -4.98 -9.56
C GLY A 203 -21.61 -3.74 -8.70
N LYS A 204 -20.58 -2.92 -8.95
CA LYS A 204 -20.35 -1.67 -8.20
C LYS A 204 -20.34 -0.46 -9.13
N LYS A 205 -21.21 0.50 -8.84
CA LYS A 205 -21.23 1.82 -9.50
C LYS A 205 -19.93 2.56 -9.26
N SER A 206 -19.30 3.06 -10.33
CA SER A 206 -18.19 4.00 -10.22
C SER A 206 -18.70 5.30 -9.59
N ARG A 207 -17.86 5.92 -8.77
CA ARG A 207 -18.21 7.20 -8.16
C ARG A 207 -17.85 8.33 -9.12
N ASP A 208 -18.80 9.21 -9.41
CA ASP A 208 -18.60 10.37 -10.30
C ASP A 208 -17.50 11.32 -9.77
N SER A 209 -17.31 11.34 -8.44
CA SER A 209 -16.23 12.08 -7.76
C SER A 209 -14.84 11.57 -8.14
N ALA A 210 -14.64 10.25 -8.22
CA ALA A 210 -13.35 9.66 -8.59
C ALA A 210 -12.94 10.05 -10.01
N VAL A 211 -13.87 9.99 -10.97
CA VAL A 211 -13.62 10.43 -12.35
C VAL A 211 -13.31 11.92 -12.41
N SER A 212 -14.03 12.74 -11.63
CA SER A 212 -13.82 14.19 -11.60
C SER A 212 -12.45 14.57 -11.04
N ILE A 213 -11.99 13.89 -9.99
CA ILE A 213 -10.65 14.10 -9.41
C ILE A 213 -9.57 13.68 -10.41
N LEU A 214 -9.70 12.50 -11.03
CA LEU A 214 -8.77 12.08 -12.07
C LEU A 214 -8.73 13.07 -13.23
N LYS A 215 -9.88 13.61 -13.65
CA LYS A 215 -9.96 14.60 -14.72
C LYS A 215 -9.28 15.91 -14.33
N HIS A 216 -9.40 16.31 -13.07
CA HIS A 216 -8.73 17.51 -12.56
C HIS A 216 -7.21 17.39 -12.60
N VAL A 217 -6.67 16.22 -12.24
CA VAL A 217 -5.22 15.98 -12.14
C VAL A 217 -4.59 15.66 -13.50
N TYR A 218 -5.23 14.80 -14.30
CA TYR A 218 -4.64 14.31 -15.55
C TYR A 218 -5.12 15.06 -16.80
N GLY A 219 -6.25 15.78 -16.74
CA GLY A 219 -6.76 16.56 -17.88
C GLY A 219 -6.88 15.72 -19.15
N GLU A 220 -6.16 16.12 -20.20
CA GLU A 220 -6.13 15.43 -21.49
C GLU A 220 -5.45 14.04 -21.45
N HIS A 221 -4.64 13.76 -20.43
CA HIS A 221 -4.07 12.43 -20.20
C HIS A 221 -5.10 11.43 -19.63
N LEU A 222 -6.28 11.89 -19.20
CA LEU A 222 -7.39 11.00 -18.82
C LEU A 222 -8.30 10.74 -20.02
N ILE A 223 -8.42 9.47 -20.39
CA ILE A 223 -9.28 9.01 -21.48
C ILE A 223 -10.42 8.16 -20.87
N ILE A 224 -11.65 8.65 -20.97
CA ILE A 224 -12.84 7.90 -20.55
C ILE A 224 -13.33 7.08 -21.73
N LEU A 225 -13.33 5.76 -21.56
CA LEU A 225 -13.81 4.81 -22.54
C LEU A 225 -15.31 4.58 -22.34
N ASN A 226 -16.06 4.66 -23.43
CA ASN A 226 -17.52 4.45 -23.44
C ASN A 226 -17.91 3.00 -23.74
N SER A 227 -16.97 2.19 -24.22
CA SER A 227 -17.17 0.76 -24.50
C SER A 227 -15.91 -0.03 -24.17
N ILE A 228 -16.09 -1.24 -23.65
CA ILE A 228 -14.99 -2.19 -23.42
C ILE A 228 -14.22 -2.50 -24.71
N ASP A 229 -14.86 -2.39 -25.88
CA ASP A 229 -14.23 -2.65 -27.19
C ASP A 229 -13.25 -1.56 -27.62
N GLN A 230 -13.20 -0.43 -26.90
CA GLN A 230 -12.16 0.59 -27.09
C GLN A 230 -10.84 0.21 -26.42
N ILE A 231 -10.84 -0.79 -25.53
CA ILE A 231 -9.64 -1.37 -24.95
C ILE A 231 -9.00 -2.29 -26.00
N GLY A 232 -7.69 -2.18 -26.20
CA GLY A 232 -6.95 -3.09 -27.08
C GLY A 232 -7.14 -4.56 -26.67
N GLU A 233 -7.22 -5.44 -27.66
CA GLU A 233 -7.61 -6.85 -27.44
C GLU A 233 -6.71 -7.57 -26.42
N ASP A 234 -5.40 -7.35 -26.50
CA ASP A 234 -4.43 -7.96 -25.57
C ASP A 234 -4.64 -7.48 -24.12
N GLU A 235 -4.86 -6.17 -23.92
CA GLU A 235 -5.17 -5.64 -22.59
C GLU A 235 -6.52 -6.14 -22.08
N LYS A 236 -7.53 -6.17 -22.96
CA LYS A 236 -8.90 -6.61 -22.64
C LYS A 236 -8.91 -8.05 -22.14
N ILE A 237 -8.20 -8.95 -22.81
CA ILE A 237 -8.08 -10.35 -22.39
C ILE A 237 -7.52 -10.46 -20.97
N VAL A 238 -6.44 -9.73 -20.68
CA VAL A 238 -5.80 -9.76 -19.35
C VAL A 238 -6.72 -9.18 -18.28
N LEU A 239 -7.39 -8.06 -18.56
CA LEU A 239 -8.31 -7.42 -17.62
C LEU A 239 -9.51 -8.30 -17.28
N LEU A 240 -10.07 -8.99 -18.28
CA LEU A 240 -11.15 -9.96 -18.07
C LEU A 240 -10.69 -11.17 -17.25
N GLN A 241 -9.46 -11.66 -17.46
CA GLN A 241 -8.87 -12.72 -16.63
C GLN A 241 -8.73 -12.27 -15.16
N LEU A 242 -8.27 -11.03 -14.91
CA LEU A 242 -8.19 -10.49 -13.55
C LEU A 242 -9.57 -10.43 -12.88
N ARG A 243 -10.60 -10.02 -13.63
CA ARG A 243 -11.99 -10.02 -13.18
C ARG A 243 -12.46 -11.43 -12.81
N ASP A 244 -12.26 -12.40 -13.70
CA ASP A 244 -12.76 -13.76 -13.50
C ASP A 244 -12.06 -14.46 -12.32
N GLN A 245 -10.76 -14.20 -12.13
CA GLN A 245 -10.02 -14.66 -10.96
C GLN A 245 -10.55 -14.09 -9.63
N TYR A 246 -11.09 -12.88 -9.65
CA TYR A 246 -11.70 -12.28 -8.47
C TYR A 246 -13.11 -12.84 -8.23
N ILE A 247 -13.93 -12.92 -9.27
CA ILE A 247 -15.32 -13.41 -9.16
C ILE A 247 -15.35 -14.88 -8.72
N SER A 248 -14.46 -15.72 -9.23
CA SER A 248 -14.39 -17.15 -8.88
C SER A 248 -13.95 -17.44 -7.45
N LYS A 249 -13.39 -16.46 -6.74
CA LYS A 249 -12.98 -16.57 -5.33
C LYS A 249 -14.07 -16.13 -4.34
N LYS A 250 -15.18 -15.57 -4.84
CA LYS A 250 -16.37 -15.26 -4.03
C LYS A 250 -17.28 -16.47 -3.92
#